data_AF-A0A3M1CCK9-F1
#
_entry.id   AF-A0A3M1CCK9-F1
#
_cell.length_a   1.000
_cell.length_b   1.000
_cell.length_c   1.000
_cell.angle_alpha   90.00
_cell.angle_beta   90.00
_cell.angle_gamma   90.00
#
_symmetry.space_group_name_H-M   'P 1'
#
loop_
_entity.id
_entity.type
_entity.pdbx_description
1 polymer ?
#
loop_
_entity_poly.entity_id
_entity_poly.type
_entity_poly.pdbx_seq_one_letter_code
_entity_poly.pdbx_strand_id
1 'polypeptide(L)'
;MRFLFVLFIILFDLFNAGTLAAGPIPEKRVILSRDSDFPGGDIGQVFDTSLEACEAGCLGNAACRAFTFNSRNGACFLKDDPGAPAEYAGALSGEVIEVPRAVLERAGERAARLDFLDPEDLEAAGRRAGALAHEFFSGGWAAEELARLSREAEREANIVGAMRYRAAVVVLTDAPEDWSEYARLADAAGLAVSEKREARELFEAGLEGAVAAYLRAASPQTGARALSQMAVALENLGRGRTALSA
;
A
#
# COMPACT_ATOMS: atom_id res chain seq x y z
N MET A 1 42.19 -56.93 -13.25
CA MET A 1 40.80 -57.18 -13.68
C MET A 1 39.90 -56.13 -13.03
N ARG A 2 39.39 -55.21 -13.86
CA ARG A 2 38.20 -54.35 -13.74
C ARG A 2 37.82 -53.78 -12.36
N PHE A 3 38.14 -52.49 -12.21
CA PHE A 3 37.43 -51.50 -11.41
C PHE A 3 35.94 -51.43 -11.79
N LEU A 4 35.06 -51.34 -10.79
CA LEU A 4 33.67 -50.89 -10.93
C LEU A 4 33.27 -50.13 -9.65
N PHE A 5 33.66 -48.86 -9.59
CA PHE A 5 33.02 -47.86 -8.74
C PHE A 5 31.78 -47.38 -9.49
N VAL A 6 30.59 -47.74 -9.02
CA VAL A 6 29.32 -47.17 -9.50
C VAL A 6 29.14 -45.85 -8.78
N LEU A 7 29.55 -44.76 -9.44
CA LEU A 7 29.31 -43.39 -9.03
C LEU A 7 27.85 -43.03 -9.35
N PHE A 8 27.00 -43.01 -8.33
CA PHE A 8 25.64 -42.50 -8.45
C PHE A 8 25.69 -40.97 -8.44
N ILE A 9 25.79 -40.36 -9.62
CA ILE A 9 25.65 -38.91 -9.80
C ILE A 9 24.16 -38.60 -9.62
N ILE A 10 23.76 -38.14 -8.43
CA ILE A 10 22.48 -37.48 -8.23
C ILE A 10 22.61 -36.10 -8.87
N LEU A 11 22.10 -35.97 -10.09
CA LEU A 11 21.87 -34.70 -10.77
C LEU A 11 20.75 -33.99 -9.98
N PHE A 12 21.13 -33.15 -9.02
CA PHE A 12 20.19 -32.27 -8.34
C PHE A 12 19.92 -31.10 -9.29
N ASP A 13 18.99 -31.33 -10.24
CA ASP A 13 18.52 -30.30 -11.13
C ASP A 13 17.96 -29.13 -10.29
N LEU A 14 18.66 -28.01 -10.39
CA LEU A 14 18.27 -26.70 -9.89
C LEU A 14 17.00 -26.26 -10.62
N PHE A 15 15.85 -26.75 -10.18
CA PHE A 15 14.60 -26.02 -10.36
C PHE A 15 14.64 -24.79 -9.43
N ASN A 16 15.40 -23.76 -9.84
CA ASN A 16 15.04 -22.40 -9.49
C ASN A 16 13.74 -22.11 -10.24
N ALA A 17 12.61 -22.55 -9.67
CA ALA A 17 11.37 -21.87 -9.92
C ALA A 17 11.61 -20.43 -9.44
N GLY A 18 11.94 -19.54 -10.37
CA GLY A 18 11.91 -18.12 -10.10
C GLY A 18 10.53 -17.85 -9.55
N THR A 19 10.44 -17.61 -8.25
CA THR A 19 9.30 -16.92 -7.68
C THR A 19 9.18 -15.66 -8.51
N LEU A 20 8.08 -15.51 -9.26
CA LEU A 20 7.74 -14.25 -9.90
C LEU A 20 7.81 -13.22 -8.78
N ALA A 21 8.88 -12.42 -8.76
CA ALA A 21 9.03 -11.40 -7.76
C ALA A 21 7.80 -10.51 -7.90
N ALA A 22 7.01 -10.40 -6.83
CA ALA A 22 5.92 -9.45 -6.79
C ALA A 22 6.50 -8.08 -7.17
N GLY A 23 5.80 -7.35 -8.04
CA GLY A 23 6.25 -6.03 -8.47
C GLY A 23 6.44 -5.08 -7.27
N PRO A 24 7.11 -3.94 -7.46
CA PRO A 24 7.39 -2.99 -6.38
C PRO A 24 6.12 -2.31 -5.81
N ILE A 25 4.97 -2.50 -6.45
CA ILE A 25 3.64 -2.11 -5.96
C ILE A 25 2.65 -3.26 -6.21
N PRO A 26 1.58 -3.38 -5.40
CA PRO A 26 0.61 -4.46 -5.56
C PRO A 26 -0.22 -4.28 -6.84
N GLU A 27 -0.67 -5.40 -7.42
CA GLU A 27 -1.53 -5.41 -8.62
C GLU A 27 -2.99 -5.01 -8.33
N LYS A 28 -3.42 -5.22 -7.08
CA LYS A 28 -4.74 -4.88 -6.59
C LYS A 28 -4.61 -4.13 -5.26
N ARG A 29 -5.55 -3.23 -5.01
CA ARG A 29 -5.69 -2.54 -3.74
C ARG A 29 -7.13 -2.60 -3.27
N VAL A 30 -7.36 -2.32 -2.00
CA VAL A 30 -8.70 -2.27 -1.41
C VAL A 30 -9.04 -0.89 -0.90
N ILE A 31 -10.31 -0.52 -0.99
CA ILE A 31 -10.89 0.60 -0.25
C ILE A 31 -11.88 0.01 0.75
N LEU A 32 -11.64 0.23 2.04
CA LEU A 32 -12.47 -0.31 3.11
C LEU A 32 -13.52 0.71 3.59
N SER A 33 -14.74 0.21 3.77
CA SER A 33 -15.89 0.92 4.34
C SER A 33 -16.27 0.28 5.67
N ARG A 34 -16.56 1.12 6.69
CA ARG A 34 -17.12 0.65 7.97
C ARG A 34 -18.63 0.70 7.96
N ASP A 35 -19.24 -0.18 8.75
CA ASP A 35 -20.68 -0.26 9.01
C ASP A 35 -21.50 -0.28 7.72
N SER A 36 -20.96 -0.92 6.68
CA SER A 36 -21.54 -0.95 5.34
C SER A 36 -21.48 -2.36 4.78
N ASP A 37 -22.63 -2.87 4.35
CA ASP A 37 -22.80 -4.12 3.62
C ASP A 37 -22.95 -3.84 2.12
N PHE A 38 -22.38 -4.71 1.29
CA PHE A 38 -22.51 -4.67 -0.17
C PHE A 38 -23.41 -5.84 -0.60
N PRO A 39 -24.73 -5.65 -0.74
CA PRO A 39 -25.66 -6.75 -0.88
C PRO A 39 -25.56 -7.43 -2.26
N GLY A 40 -25.74 -8.75 -2.31
CA GLY A 40 -25.77 -9.52 -3.57
C GLY A 40 -24.38 -9.83 -4.14
N GLY A 41 -24.36 -10.41 -5.34
CA GLY A 41 -23.13 -10.73 -6.08
C GLY A 41 -22.26 -11.83 -5.46
N ASP A 42 -22.79 -12.62 -4.52
CA ASP A 42 -21.98 -13.58 -3.76
C ASP A 42 -21.45 -14.73 -4.64
N ILE A 43 -20.14 -14.81 -4.77
CA ILE A 43 -19.43 -15.90 -5.45
C ILE A 43 -18.79 -16.89 -4.48
N GLY A 44 -18.83 -16.61 -3.19
CA GLY A 44 -18.29 -17.48 -2.16
C GLY A 44 -18.58 -16.96 -0.75
N GLN A 45 -18.58 -17.89 0.21
CA GLN A 45 -18.77 -17.58 1.62
C GLN A 45 -17.74 -18.34 2.45
N VAL A 46 -17.18 -17.67 3.45
CA VAL A 46 -16.22 -18.24 4.41
C VAL A 46 -16.68 -17.86 5.81
N PHE A 47 -16.75 -18.83 6.71
CA PHE A 47 -17.15 -18.63 8.11
C PHE A 47 -15.94 -18.79 9.04
N ASP A 48 -16.10 -18.35 10.29
CA ASP A 48 -15.05 -18.42 11.32
C ASP A 48 -13.72 -17.80 10.86
N THR A 49 -13.79 -16.70 10.11
CA THR A 49 -12.64 -16.02 9.49
C THR A 49 -12.39 -14.63 10.08
N SER A 50 -11.27 -14.01 9.72
CA SER A 50 -10.97 -12.61 9.99
C SER A 50 -11.19 -11.73 8.76
N LEU A 51 -11.13 -10.40 8.96
CA LEU A 51 -11.16 -9.41 7.88
C LEU A 51 -10.00 -9.63 6.90
N GLU A 52 -8.79 -9.81 7.43
CA GLU A 52 -7.57 -9.97 6.64
C GLU A 52 -7.62 -11.24 5.79
N ALA A 53 -8.13 -12.35 6.35
CA ALA A 53 -8.33 -13.58 5.61
C ALA A 53 -9.47 -13.46 4.57
N CYS A 54 -10.52 -12.69 4.86
CA CYS A 54 -11.58 -12.38 3.90
C CYS A 54 -11.05 -11.58 2.71
N GLU A 55 -10.27 -10.53 2.99
CA GLU A 55 -9.61 -9.70 1.98
C GLU A 55 -8.63 -10.53 1.13
N ALA A 56 -7.75 -11.31 1.77
CA ALA A 56 -6.81 -12.16 1.05
C ALA A 56 -7.53 -13.18 0.16
N GLY A 57 -8.65 -13.74 0.63
CA GLY A 57 -9.52 -14.61 -0.16
C GLY A 57 -10.10 -13.91 -1.40
N CYS A 58 -10.50 -12.65 -1.26
CA CYS A 58 -10.99 -11.86 -2.39
C CYS A 58 -9.85 -11.51 -3.37
N LEU A 59 -8.72 -10.99 -2.87
CA LEU A 59 -7.59 -10.59 -3.72
C LEU A 59 -7.02 -11.78 -4.51
N GLY A 60 -7.00 -12.97 -3.91
CA GLY A 60 -6.60 -14.23 -4.53
C GLY A 60 -7.60 -14.81 -5.53
N ASN A 61 -8.83 -14.30 -5.59
CA ASN A 61 -9.85 -14.72 -6.55
C ASN A 61 -9.98 -13.68 -7.68
N ALA A 62 -9.63 -14.08 -8.91
CA ALA A 62 -9.66 -13.18 -10.08
C ALA A 62 -11.05 -12.63 -10.44
N ALA A 63 -12.12 -13.31 -10.02
CA ALA A 63 -13.50 -12.86 -10.22
C ALA A 63 -13.98 -11.91 -9.12
N CYS A 64 -13.31 -11.87 -7.96
CA CYS A 64 -13.74 -11.06 -6.83
C CYS A 64 -13.46 -9.57 -7.08
N ARG A 65 -14.51 -8.77 -6.96
CA ARG A 65 -14.50 -7.30 -7.10
C ARG A 65 -14.80 -6.59 -5.79
N ALA A 66 -15.42 -7.29 -4.84
CA ALA A 66 -15.64 -6.77 -3.50
C ALA A 66 -15.83 -7.90 -2.48
N PHE A 67 -15.83 -7.55 -1.21
CA PHE A 67 -16.23 -8.46 -0.15
C PHE A 67 -16.96 -7.72 0.96
N THR A 68 -17.73 -8.46 1.75
CA THR A 68 -18.25 -7.98 3.04
C THR A 68 -17.88 -8.96 4.13
N PHE A 69 -17.25 -8.46 5.19
CA PHE A 69 -16.94 -9.18 6.41
C PHE A 69 -17.84 -8.72 7.55
N ASN A 70 -18.59 -9.64 8.14
CA ASN A 70 -19.40 -9.39 9.32
C ASN A 70 -18.57 -9.64 10.58
N SER A 71 -18.12 -8.56 11.21
CA SER A 71 -17.26 -8.61 12.41
C SER A 71 -17.94 -9.22 13.65
N ARG A 72 -19.27 -9.38 13.65
CA ARG A 72 -20.02 -9.93 14.80
C ARG A 72 -19.99 -11.46 14.86
N ASN A 73 -19.92 -12.11 13.71
CA ASN A 73 -19.98 -13.58 13.62
C ASN A 73 -18.87 -14.20 12.75
N GLY A 74 -17.94 -13.39 12.24
CA GLY A 74 -16.80 -13.88 11.46
C GLY A 74 -17.19 -14.44 10.09
N ALA A 75 -18.32 -14.01 9.52
CA ALA A 75 -18.74 -14.42 8.18
C ALA A 75 -18.18 -13.47 7.11
N CYS A 76 -17.62 -14.03 6.04
CA CYS A 76 -17.09 -13.32 4.89
C CYS A 76 -17.86 -13.73 3.63
N PHE A 77 -18.22 -12.75 2.82
CA PHE A 77 -18.95 -12.90 1.58
C PHE A 77 -18.10 -12.29 0.46
N LEU A 78 -17.58 -13.13 -0.44
CA LEU A 78 -16.80 -12.70 -1.61
C LEU A 78 -17.76 -12.41 -2.75
N LYS A 79 -17.53 -11.31 -3.49
CA LYS A 79 -18.51 -10.77 -4.44
C LYS A 79 -17.88 -10.40 -5.77
N ASP A 80 -18.55 -10.68 -6.89
CA ASP A 80 -18.14 -10.23 -8.24
C ASP A 80 -18.93 -9.00 -8.74
N ASP A 81 -20.21 -8.91 -8.39
CA ASP A 81 -21.12 -7.82 -8.76
C ASP A 81 -21.94 -7.36 -7.54
N PRO A 82 -21.32 -6.61 -6.61
CA PRO A 82 -22.03 -6.10 -5.44
C PRO A 82 -23.09 -5.06 -5.82
N GLY A 83 -24.22 -5.08 -5.12
CA GLY A 83 -25.21 -4.01 -5.15
C GLY A 83 -24.72 -2.75 -4.43
N ALA A 84 -25.57 -1.71 -4.45
CA ALA A 84 -25.25 -0.44 -3.81
C ALA A 84 -25.02 -0.60 -2.29
N PRO A 85 -24.03 0.10 -1.72
CA PRO A 85 -23.74 0.04 -0.28
C PRO A 85 -24.97 0.33 0.58
N ALA A 86 -25.18 -0.50 1.61
CA ALA A 86 -26.26 -0.35 2.59
C ALA A 86 -25.67 -0.26 4.00
N GLU A 87 -26.27 0.54 4.88
CA GLU A 87 -25.82 0.63 6.27
C GLU A 87 -26.09 -0.70 7.00
N TYR A 88 -25.04 -1.25 7.59
CA TYR A 88 -25.13 -2.43 8.45
C TYR A 88 -24.05 -2.39 9.51
N ALA A 89 -24.43 -2.08 10.74
CA ALA A 89 -23.49 -1.96 11.85
C ALA A 89 -22.69 -3.26 12.07
N GLY A 90 -21.37 -3.15 12.07
CA GLY A 90 -20.44 -4.28 12.17
C GLY A 90 -20.10 -4.97 10.85
N ALA A 91 -20.66 -4.56 9.71
CA ALA A 91 -20.18 -4.97 8.40
C ALA A 91 -18.97 -4.12 7.98
N LEU A 92 -17.90 -4.77 7.56
CA LEU A 92 -16.72 -4.14 6.97
C LEU A 92 -16.64 -4.61 5.53
N SER A 93 -16.82 -3.70 4.57
CA SER A 93 -16.80 -4.05 3.16
C SER A 93 -15.58 -3.47 2.47
N GLY A 94 -15.04 -4.21 1.51
CA GLY A 94 -13.89 -3.79 0.70
C GLY A 94 -14.22 -3.80 -0.78
N GLU A 95 -13.92 -2.71 -1.47
CA GLU A 95 -13.91 -2.64 -2.93
C GLU A 95 -12.51 -2.98 -3.45
N VAL A 96 -12.39 -3.91 -4.38
CA VAL A 96 -11.12 -4.30 -5.00
C VAL A 96 -10.89 -3.48 -6.26
N ILE A 97 -9.81 -2.70 -6.26
CA ILE A 97 -9.41 -1.86 -7.38
C ILE A 97 -8.16 -2.47 -8.04
N GLU A 98 -8.28 -2.82 -9.31
CA GLU A 98 -7.14 -3.26 -10.13
C GLU A 98 -6.24 -2.06 -10.44
N VAL A 99 -4.94 -2.21 -10.21
CA VAL A 99 -3.95 -1.19 -10.57
C VAL A 99 -3.69 -1.27 -12.08
N PRO A 100 -3.80 -0.16 -12.84
CA PRO A 100 -3.62 -0.20 -14.28
C PRO A 100 -2.23 -0.75 -14.66
N ARG A 101 -2.18 -1.61 -15.69
CA ARG A 101 -0.93 -2.25 -16.14
C ARG A 101 0.20 -1.24 -16.42
N ALA A 102 -0.14 -0.10 -17.02
CA ALA A 102 0.82 0.97 -17.29
C ALA A 102 1.44 1.59 -16.03
N VAL A 103 0.75 1.53 -14.88
CA VAL A 103 1.31 1.97 -13.58
C VAL A 103 2.25 0.89 -13.04
N LEU A 104 1.89 -0.40 -13.15
CA LEU A 104 2.75 -1.52 -12.73
C LEU A 104 4.08 -1.56 -13.50
N GLU A 105 4.02 -1.40 -14.83
CA GLU A 105 5.20 -1.39 -15.69
C GLU A 105 6.12 -0.20 -15.35
N ARG A 106 5.53 0.98 -15.18
CA ARG A 106 6.26 2.18 -14.76
C ARG A 106 6.92 2.00 -13.40
N ALA A 107 6.22 1.38 -12.45
CA ALA A 107 6.77 1.11 -11.13
C ALA A 107 8.00 0.20 -11.23
N GLY A 108 7.97 -0.82 -12.08
CA GLY A 108 9.13 -1.66 -12.36
C GLY A 108 10.33 -0.89 -12.95
N GLU A 109 10.09 -0.06 -13.98
CA GLU A 109 11.12 0.79 -14.58
C GLU A 109 11.74 1.78 -13.60
N ARG A 110 10.91 2.32 -12.70
CA ARG A 110 11.34 3.30 -11.69
C ARG A 110 12.06 2.65 -10.52
N ALA A 111 11.62 1.48 -10.06
CA ALA A 111 12.32 0.75 -9.00
C ALA A 111 13.78 0.44 -9.39
N ALA A 112 14.05 0.16 -10.67
CA ALA A 112 15.40 -0.05 -11.18
C ALA A 112 16.32 1.19 -11.07
N ARG A 113 15.76 2.39 -10.84
CA ARG A 113 16.51 3.65 -10.63
C ARG A 113 16.73 3.98 -9.16
N LEU A 114 16.19 3.18 -8.25
CA LEU A 114 16.33 3.33 -6.80
C LEU A 114 17.35 2.31 -6.25
N ASP A 115 18.39 2.00 -7.02
CA ASP A 115 19.45 1.03 -6.64
C ASP A 115 20.32 1.49 -5.45
N PHE A 116 20.17 2.75 -5.05
CA PHE A 116 20.77 3.31 -3.85
C PHE A 116 19.96 3.04 -2.57
N LEU A 117 18.70 2.59 -2.67
CA LEU A 117 17.89 2.20 -1.53
C LEU A 117 18.14 0.74 -1.12
N ASP A 118 17.84 0.43 0.13
CA ASP A 118 17.85 -0.95 0.59
C ASP A 118 16.59 -1.66 0.04
N PRO A 119 16.64 -2.96 -0.33
CA PRO A 119 15.47 -3.68 -0.83
C PRO A 119 14.26 -3.59 0.12
N GLU A 120 14.51 -3.54 1.43
CA GLU A 120 13.50 -3.39 2.46
C GLU A 120 12.73 -2.07 2.36
N ASP A 121 13.34 -0.99 1.87
CA ASP A 121 12.66 0.30 1.65
C ASP A 121 11.61 0.18 0.54
N LEU A 122 11.94 -0.51 -0.55
CA LEU A 122 11.03 -0.76 -1.67
C LEU A 122 9.86 -1.66 -1.24
N GLU A 123 10.16 -2.72 -0.49
CA GLU A 123 9.12 -3.60 0.04
C GLU A 123 8.20 -2.89 1.03
N ALA A 124 8.75 -2.06 1.93
CA ALA A 124 7.97 -1.28 2.88
C ALA A 124 7.03 -0.29 2.16
N ALA A 125 7.54 0.42 1.16
CA ALA A 125 6.73 1.31 0.33
C ALA A 125 5.62 0.58 -0.43
N GLY A 126 5.91 -0.62 -0.96
CA GLY A 126 4.91 -1.47 -1.61
C GLY A 126 3.80 -1.92 -0.67
N ARG A 127 4.14 -2.25 0.59
CA ARG A 127 3.16 -2.65 1.62
C ARG A 127 2.36 -1.48 2.19
N ARG A 128 2.89 -0.25 2.15
CA ARG A 128 2.27 0.92 2.78
C ARG A 128 0.84 1.17 2.29
N ALA A 129 0.58 0.99 0.99
CA ALA A 129 -0.76 1.19 0.43
C ALA A 129 -1.83 0.30 1.09
N GLY A 130 -1.50 -0.98 1.31
CA GLY A 130 -2.39 -1.93 2.00
C GLY A 130 -2.57 -1.58 3.47
N ALA A 131 -1.47 -1.25 4.17
CA ALA A 131 -1.53 -0.83 5.57
C ALA A 131 -2.44 0.39 5.78
N LEU A 132 -2.33 1.40 4.91
CA LEU A 132 -3.16 2.61 4.99
C LEU A 132 -4.65 2.31 4.84
N ALA A 133 -5.06 1.32 4.03
CA ALA A 133 -6.46 0.96 3.89
C ALA A 133 -7.07 0.41 5.19
N HIS A 134 -6.29 -0.35 5.98
CA HIS A 134 -6.69 -0.84 7.30
C HIS A 134 -6.61 0.23 8.40
N GLU A 135 -5.75 1.23 8.23
CA GLU A 135 -5.68 2.37 9.15
C GLU A 135 -6.83 3.36 8.90
N PHE A 136 -7.18 3.59 7.63
CA PHE A 136 -8.12 4.62 7.19
C PHE A 136 -9.22 4.02 6.31
N PHE A 137 -10.35 3.69 6.95
CA PHE A 137 -11.55 3.21 6.28
C PHE A 137 -12.25 4.38 5.57
N SER A 138 -11.71 4.78 4.42
CA SER A 138 -12.12 5.96 3.68
C SER A 138 -13.28 5.72 2.72
N GLY A 139 -13.79 4.48 2.62
CA GLY A 139 -14.95 4.17 1.79
C GLY A 139 -16.16 5.01 2.19
N GLY A 140 -16.89 5.50 1.19
CA GLY A 140 -18.00 6.46 1.37
C GLY A 140 -17.59 7.93 1.44
N TRP A 141 -16.30 8.26 1.52
CA TRP A 141 -15.81 9.64 1.47
C TRP A 141 -15.37 10.04 0.07
N ALA A 142 -15.53 11.33 -0.26
CA ALA A 142 -14.94 11.92 -1.46
C ALA A 142 -13.47 12.31 -1.21
N ALA A 143 -12.57 11.91 -2.12
CA ALA A 143 -11.15 12.24 -2.04
C ALA A 143 -10.89 13.76 -1.97
N GLU A 144 -11.64 14.58 -2.71
CA GLU A 144 -11.49 16.04 -2.69
C GLU A 144 -11.87 16.64 -1.33
N GLU A 145 -12.88 16.07 -0.66
CA GLU A 145 -13.28 16.52 0.67
C GLU A 145 -12.17 16.23 1.69
N LEU A 146 -11.63 15.02 1.69
CA LEU A 146 -10.50 14.64 2.54
C LEU A 146 -9.25 15.47 2.23
N ALA A 147 -8.98 15.77 0.95
CA ALA A 147 -7.88 16.64 0.57
C ALA A 147 -8.08 18.08 1.08
N ARG A 148 -9.33 18.59 1.06
CA ARG A 148 -9.67 19.89 1.67
C ARG A 148 -9.44 19.89 3.17
N LEU A 149 -9.90 18.85 3.88
CA LEU A 149 -9.69 18.68 5.32
C LEU A 149 -8.21 18.56 5.69
N SER A 150 -7.42 17.85 4.89
CA SER A 150 -5.96 17.77 5.03
C SER A 150 -5.32 19.16 5.00
N ARG A 151 -5.66 19.98 3.98
CA ARG A 151 -5.16 21.35 3.85
C ARG A 151 -5.63 22.26 4.99
N GLU A 152 -6.83 22.05 5.52
CA GLU A 152 -7.39 22.82 6.64
C GLU A 152 -6.66 22.51 7.95
N ALA A 153 -6.51 21.24 8.28
CA ALA A 153 -5.76 20.79 9.44
C ALA A 153 -4.31 21.33 9.43
N GLU A 154 -3.66 21.35 8.26
CA GLU A 154 -2.31 21.91 8.14
C GLU A 154 -2.26 23.42 8.44
N ARG A 155 -3.23 24.20 7.93
CA ARG A 155 -3.33 25.65 8.23
C ARG A 155 -3.54 25.93 9.72
N GLU A 156 -4.18 25.00 10.42
CA GLU A 156 -4.40 25.04 11.87
C GLU A 156 -3.22 24.48 12.68
N ALA A 157 -2.09 24.16 12.03
CA ALA A 157 -0.92 23.52 12.61
C ALA A 157 -1.18 22.12 13.21
N ASN A 158 -2.31 21.48 12.85
CA ASN A 158 -2.59 20.09 13.15
C ASN A 158 -1.97 19.17 12.07
N ILE A 159 -0.64 19.05 12.10
CA ILE A 159 0.12 18.34 11.07
C ILE A 159 -0.20 16.84 11.04
N VAL A 160 -0.34 16.20 12.21
CA VAL A 160 -0.73 14.78 12.30
C VAL A 160 -2.13 14.56 11.71
N GLY A 161 -3.08 15.44 12.00
CA GLY A 161 -4.41 15.40 11.39
C GLY A 161 -4.36 15.58 9.87
N ALA A 162 -3.56 16.54 9.39
CA ALA A 162 -3.37 16.78 7.96
C ALA A 162 -2.80 15.54 7.25
N MET A 163 -1.79 14.89 7.84
CA MET A 163 -1.20 13.65 7.35
C MET A 163 -2.22 12.53 7.29
N ARG A 164 -3.03 12.33 8.34
CA ARG A 164 -4.07 11.29 8.40
C ARG A 164 -5.14 11.48 7.33
N TYR A 165 -5.61 12.70 7.12
CA TYR A 165 -6.55 12.98 6.03
C TYR A 165 -5.91 12.71 4.66
N ARG A 166 -4.64 13.09 4.47
CA ARG A 166 -3.93 12.81 3.21
C ARG A 166 -3.72 11.31 2.98
N ALA A 167 -3.45 10.54 4.03
CA ALA A 167 -3.37 9.08 3.95
C ALA A 167 -4.70 8.47 3.47
N ALA A 168 -5.84 8.97 3.96
CA ALA A 168 -7.16 8.55 3.48
C ALA A 168 -7.39 8.93 1.99
N VAL A 169 -6.87 10.08 1.52
CA VAL A 169 -6.89 10.42 0.09
C VAL A 169 -6.08 9.40 -0.71
N VAL A 170 -4.88 9.04 -0.24
CA VAL A 170 -4.02 8.04 -0.89
C VAL A 170 -4.74 6.70 -1.05
N VAL A 171 -5.48 6.23 -0.05
CA VAL A 171 -6.28 4.99 -0.13
C VAL A 171 -7.30 5.06 -1.28
N LEU A 172 -7.93 6.21 -1.49
CA LEU A 172 -8.94 6.38 -2.54
C LEU A 172 -8.32 6.51 -3.93
N THR A 173 -7.29 7.35 -4.09
CA THR A 173 -6.80 7.79 -5.39
C THR A 173 -5.61 6.96 -5.89
N ASP A 174 -4.77 6.49 -4.99
CA ASP A 174 -3.44 5.93 -5.28
C ASP A 174 -2.59 6.81 -6.22
N ALA A 175 -2.81 8.13 -6.20
CA ALA A 175 -2.14 9.07 -7.10
C ALA A 175 -0.73 9.43 -6.58
N PRO A 176 0.28 9.60 -7.46
CA PRO A 176 1.64 9.91 -7.03
C PRO A 176 1.76 11.29 -6.36
N GLU A 177 0.92 12.25 -6.71
CA GLU A 177 0.88 13.57 -6.07
C GLU A 177 0.35 13.47 -4.63
N ASP A 178 -0.64 12.60 -4.38
CA ASP A 178 -1.18 12.38 -3.03
C ASP A 178 -0.19 11.64 -2.15
N TRP A 179 0.52 10.65 -2.70
CA TRP A 179 1.64 9.98 -2.03
C TRP A 179 2.77 10.96 -1.69
N SER A 180 3.11 11.87 -2.60
CA SER A 180 4.14 12.89 -2.36
C SER A 180 3.75 13.85 -1.24
N GLU A 181 2.46 14.19 -1.17
CA GLU A 181 1.94 15.06 -0.13
C GLU A 181 1.82 14.34 1.22
N TYR A 182 1.46 13.06 1.21
CA TYR A 182 1.50 12.20 2.38
C TYR A 182 2.90 12.14 2.98
N ALA A 183 3.91 11.89 2.14
CA ALA A 183 5.32 11.85 2.55
C ALA A 183 5.76 13.14 3.24
N ARG A 184 5.48 14.29 2.59
CA ARG A 184 5.81 15.61 3.12
C ARG A 184 5.16 15.87 4.49
N LEU A 185 3.89 15.50 4.64
CA LEU A 185 3.15 15.68 5.89
C LEU A 185 3.64 14.72 6.98
N ALA A 186 4.08 13.51 6.63
CA ALA A 186 4.67 12.56 7.56
C ALA A 186 6.02 13.07 8.09
N ASP A 187 6.90 13.59 7.23
CA ASP A 187 8.14 14.24 7.66
C ASP A 187 7.86 15.45 8.55
N ALA A 188 6.92 16.31 8.16
CA ALA A 188 6.53 17.45 8.98
C ALA A 188 5.96 17.04 10.34
N ALA A 189 5.18 15.95 10.40
CA ALA A 189 4.67 15.40 11.65
C ALA A 189 5.81 14.87 12.52
N GLY A 190 6.80 14.17 11.94
CA GLY A 190 7.97 13.67 12.65
C GLY A 190 8.79 14.77 13.31
N LEU A 191 8.88 15.94 12.67
CA LEU A 191 9.54 17.14 13.25
C LEU A 191 8.71 17.80 14.36
N ALA A 192 7.39 17.58 14.39
CA ALA A 192 6.48 18.21 15.34
C ALA A 192 6.31 17.41 16.65
N VAL A 193 6.65 16.12 16.65
CA VAL A 193 6.56 15.25 17.83
C VAL A 193 7.86 15.28 18.65
N SER A 194 7.75 15.07 19.97
CA SER A 194 8.89 15.10 20.89
C SER A 194 9.49 13.72 21.18
N GLU A 195 8.71 12.66 20.98
CA GLU A 195 9.12 11.28 21.23
C GLU A 195 9.93 10.78 20.03
N LYS A 196 11.15 10.27 20.29
CA LYS A 196 12.10 9.94 19.23
C LYS A 196 11.67 8.74 18.39
N ARG A 197 11.05 7.74 19.01
CA ARG A 197 10.56 6.56 18.29
C ARG A 197 9.36 6.93 17.43
N GLU A 198 8.40 7.69 17.96
CA GLU A 198 7.28 8.24 17.17
C GLU A 198 7.78 9.10 15.99
N ALA A 199 8.76 9.99 16.22
CA ALA A 199 9.37 10.78 15.15
C ALA A 199 9.97 9.89 14.06
N ARG A 200 10.70 8.84 14.46
CA ARG A 200 11.31 7.89 13.54
C ARG A 200 10.26 7.14 12.71
N GLU A 201 9.19 6.64 13.34
CA GLU A 201 8.09 5.96 12.65
C GLU A 201 7.44 6.87 11.60
N LEU A 202 7.31 8.17 11.89
CA LEU A 202 6.79 9.17 10.96
C LEU A 202 7.76 9.46 9.80
N PHE A 203 9.07 9.50 10.05
CA PHE A 203 10.06 9.63 8.98
C PHE A 203 10.16 8.37 8.10
N GLU A 204 9.98 7.18 8.68
CA GLU A 204 9.88 5.92 7.92
C GLU A 204 8.63 5.94 7.02
N ALA A 205 7.49 6.40 7.55
CA ALA A 205 6.29 6.63 6.74
C ALA A 205 6.48 7.70 5.64
N GLY A 206 7.27 8.74 5.92
CA GLY A 206 7.71 9.73 4.94
C GLY A 206 8.48 9.11 3.78
N LEU A 207 9.46 8.27 4.09
CA LEU A 207 10.26 7.55 3.10
C LEU A 207 9.39 6.59 2.28
N GLU A 208 8.57 5.76 2.93
CA GLU A 208 7.63 4.84 2.29
C GLU A 208 6.71 5.59 1.30
N GLY A 209 6.17 6.74 1.74
CA GLY A 209 5.31 7.57 0.90
C GLY A 209 6.04 8.18 -0.29
N ALA A 210 7.28 8.65 -0.11
CA ALA A 210 8.08 9.25 -1.18
C ALA A 210 8.49 8.21 -2.23
N VAL A 211 8.86 6.99 -1.80
CA VAL A 211 9.12 5.87 -2.69
C VAL A 211 7.85 5.47 -3.45
N ALA A 212 6.72 5.31 -2.75
CA ALA A 212 5.44 4.98 -3.37
C ALA A 212 4.99 6.04 -4.41
N ALA A 213 5.23 7.32 -4.13
CA ALA A 213 5.01 8.42 -5.06
C ALA A 213 5.89 8.30 -6.30
N TYR A 214 7.20 8.06 -6.11
CA TYR A 214 8.13 7.92 -7.21
C TYR A 214 7.72 6.78 -8.12
N LEU A 215 7.48 5.58 -7.58
CA LEU A 215 7.09 4.39 -8.34
C LEU A 215 5.87 4.62 -9.26
N ARG A 216 4.94 5.48 -8.85
CA ARG A 216 3.71 5.81 -9.61
C ARG A 216 3.85 7.00 -10.55
N ALA A 217 4.84 7.86 -10.34
CA ALA A 217 4.96 9.16 -11.00
C ALA A 217 4.92 9.07 -12.54
N ALA A 218 3.91 9.65 -13.18
CA ALA A 218 3.75 9.62 -14.64
C ALA A 218 4.66 10.62 -15.38
N SER A 219 5.10 11.68 -14.71
CA SER A 219 5.92 12.74 -15.30
C SER A 219 7.32 12.82 -14.65
N PRO A 220 8.32 13.39 -15.35
CA PRO A 220 9.60 13.74 -14.74
C PRO A 220 9.45 14.71 -13.57
N GLN A 221 8.50 15.65 -13.63
CA GLN A 221 8.29 16.65 -12.58
C GLN A 221 7.77 16.01 -11.29
N THR A 222 6.74 15.14 -11.39
CA THR A 222 6.23 14.38 -10.25
C THR A 222 7.34 13.47 -9.67
N GLY A 223 8.13 12.83 -10.54
CA GLY A 223 9.26 12.00 -10.13
C GLY A 223 10.34 12.77 -9.37
N ALA A 224 10.72 13.96 -9.86
CA ALA A 224 11.70 14.81 -9.18
C ALA A 224 11.19 15.30 -7.82
N ARG A 225 9.91 15.66 -7.71
CA ARG A 225 9.29 16.02 -6.42
C ARG A 225 9.36 14.87 -5.42
N ALA A 226 9.03 13.66 -5.85
CA ALA A 226 9.09 12.47 -5.01
C ALA A 226 10.52 12.17 -4.53
N LEU A 227 11.52 12.28 -5.42
CA LEU A 227 12.94 12.12 -5.03
C LEU A 227 13.40 13.20 -4.04
N SER A 228 12.97 14.46 -4.21
CA SER A 228 13.28 15.51 -3.23
C SER A 228 12.67 15.22 -1.85
N GLN A 229 11.45 14.67 -1.78
CA GLN A 229 10.87 14.23 -0.50
C GLN A 229 11.61 13.02 0.07
N MET A 230 12.02 12.09 -0.78
CA MET A 230 12.80 10.92 -0.38
C MET A 230 14.14 11.33 0.26
N ALA A 231 14.84 12.31 -0.33
CA ALA A 231 16.07 12.85 0.25
C ALA A 231 15.83 13.43 1.66
N VAL A 232 14.76 14.20 1.86
CA VAL A 232 14.38 14.76 3.17
C VAL A 232 14.12 13.64 4.19
N ALA A 233 13.32 12.64 3.84
CA ALA A 233 13.03 11.52 4.73
C ALA A 233 14.30 10.72 5.08
N LEU A 234 15.17 10.46 4.10
CA LEU A 234 16.46 9.79 4.32
C LEU A 234 17.37 10.60 5.25
N GLU A 235 17.43 11.93 5.11
CA GLU A 235 18.17 12.81 6.01
C GLU A 235 17.62 12.73 7.44
N ASN A 236 16.30 12.83 7.61
CA ASN A 236 15.63 12.71 8.91
C ASN A 236 15.91 11.35 9.59
N LEU A 237 16.07 10.29 8.79
CA LEU A 237 16.42 8.94 9.24
C LEU A 237 17.92 8.73 9.51
N GLY A 238 18.76 9.75 9.29
CA GLY A 238 20.21 9.68 9.46
C GLY A 238 20.95 8.99 8.31
N ARG A 239 20.31 8.82 7.15
CA ARG A 239 20.85 8.17 5.94
C ARG A 239 21.34 9.19 4.90
N GLY A 240 22.01 10.25 5.35
CA GLY A 240 22.40 11.39 4.50
C GLY A 240 23.26 11.04 3.27
N ARG A 241 24.09 9.98 3.31
CA ARG A 241 24.82 9.52 2.12
C ARG A 241 23.89 8.98 1.04
N THR A 242 22.86 8.23 1.45
CA THR A 242 21.80 7.72 0.57
C THR A 242 20.96 8.88 0.03
N ALA A 243 20.67 9.88 0.87
CA ALA A 243 19.91 11.07 0.46
C ALA A 243 20.54 11.84 -0.70
N LEU A 244 21.88 11.90 -0.79
CA LEU A 244 22.59 12.54 -1.91
C LEU A 244 22.43 11.82 -3.25
N SER A 245 21.97 10.57 -3.24
CA SER A 245 21.74 9.77 -4.45
C SER A 245 20.32 9.92 -5.01
N ALA A 246 19.40 10.46 -4.20
CA ALA A 246 18.03 10.78 -4.58
C ALA A 246 17.97 12.16 -5.28
#